data_AF-A0A2S6NLI8-F1
#
_entry.id   AF-A0A2S6NLI8-F1
#
_cell.length_a   1.000
_cell.length_b   1.000
_cell.length_c   1.000
_cell.angle_alpha   90.00
_cell.angle_beta   90.00
_cell.angle_gamma   90.00
#
_symmetry.space_group_name_H-M   'P 1'
#
loop_
_entity.id
_entity.type
_entity.pdbx_description
1 polymer ?
#
loop_
_entity_poly.entity_id
_entity_poly.type
_entity_poly.pdbx_seq_one_letter_code
_entity_poly.pdbx_strand_id
1 'polypeptide(L)'
;MLHLLPLALVMVAAVALGLFLGWHYIRVGRRPGLSVVHLLLGAVAIEQLIVMVHQGTFNEPFAFNVIIVLGVALALGLLSTVVSNRGRRTGYIVAAHAAVGLAGFAMFLMWVSSAP
;
A
#
# COMPACT_ATOMS: atom_id res chain seq x y z
N MET A 1 -9.65 7.35 18.34
CA MET A 1 -9.01 6.05 18.00
C MET A 1 -9.92 5.00 17.37
N LEU A 2 -11.15 4.73 17.84
CA LEU A 2 -12.00 3.67 17.28
C LEU A 2 -12.31 3.81 15.77
N HIS A 3 -12.38 5.04 15.24
CA HIS A 3 -12.61 5.29 13.81
C HIS A 3 -11.40 4.94 12.92
N LEU A 4 -10.19 4.86 13.47
CA LEU A 4 -8.97 4.50 12.73
C LEU A 4 -8.74 2.99 12.69
N LEU A 5 -9.40 2.23 13.56
CA LEU A 5 -9.21 0.78 13.67
C LEU A 5 -9.53 0.04 12.36
N PRO A 6 -10.65 0.31 11.66
CA PRO A 6 -10.94 -0.35 10.39
C PRO A 6 -9.86 -0.06 9.33
N LEU A 7 -9.44 1.19 9.20
CA LEU A 7 -8.38 1.60 8.27
C LEU A 7 -7.05 0.91 8.60
N ALA A 8 -6.67 0.88 9.87
CA ALA A 8 -5.44 0.23 10.32
C ALA A 8 -5.46 -1.28 10.02
N LEU A 9 -6.60 -1.96 10.25
CA LEU A 9 -6.74 -3.39 9.95
C LEU A 9 -6.61 -3.67 8.46
N VAL A 10 -7.25 -2.87 7.60
CA VAL A 10 -7.14 -3.02 6.13
C VAL A 10 -5.70 -2.77 5.68
N MET A 11 -5.03 -1.74 6.22
CA MET A 11 -3.66 -1.42 5.88
C MET A 11 -2.68 -2.53 6.30
N VAL A 12 -2.83 -3.05 7.52
CA VAL A 12 -2.04 -4.18 8.02
C VAL A 12 -2.27 -5.43 7.16
N ALA A 13 -3.52 -5.72 6.80
CA ALA A 13 -3.86 -6.85 5.93
C ALA A 13 -3.23 -6.70 4.54
N ALA A 14 -3.27 -5.50 3.96
CA ALA A 14 -2.62 -5.19 2.69
C ALA A 14 -1.10 -5.41 2.77
N VAL A 15 -0.44 -4.88 3.80
CA VAL A 15 1.03 -5.05 3.95
C VAL A 15 1.40 -6.51 4.22
N ALA A 16 0.68 -7.21 5.09
CA ALA A 16 0.93 -8.62 5.37
C ALA A 16 0.78 -9.48 4.10
N LEU A 17 -0.27 -9.24 3.31
CA LEU A 17 -0.46 -9.92 2.04
C LEU A 17 0.64 -9.56 1.03
N GLY A 18 1.05 -8.30 0.96
CA GLY A 18 2.16 -7.83 0.11
C GLY A 18 3.49 -8.50 0.45
N LEU A 19 3.81 -8.63 1.74
CA LEU A 19 5.02 -9.33 2.22
C LEU A 19 4.95 -10.83 1.89
N PHE A 20 3.81 -11.48 2.12
CA PHE A 20 3.59 -12.86 1.73
C PHE A 20 3.78 -13.06 0.22
N LEU A 21 3.21 -12.17 -0.61
CA LEU A 21 3.33 -12.21 -2.06
C LEU A 21 4.76 -11.96 -2.53
N GLY A 22 5.49 -11.03 -1.90
CA GLY A 22 6.90 -10.78 -2.19
C GLY A 22 7.77 -11.99 -1.88
N TRP A 23 7.59 -12.59 -0.70
CA TRP A 23 8.26 -13.84 -0.34
C TRP A 23 7.92 -14.99 -1.29
N HIS A 24 6.64 -15.17 -1.60
CA HIS A 24 6.18 -16.21 -2.52
C HIS A 24 6.71 -15.96 -3.95
N TYR A 25 6.80 -14.72 -4.40
CA TYR A 25 7.35 -14.33 -5.70
C TYR A 25 8.81 -14.74 -5.84
N ILE A 26 9.61 -14.57 -4.79
CA ILE A 26 11.03 -14.96 -4.75
C ILE A 26 11.19 -16.48 -4.72
N ARG A 27 10.35 -17.20 -3.97
CA ARG A 27 10.52 -18.63 -3.68
C ARG A 27 9.86 -19.56 -4.69
N VAL A 28 8.67 -19.22 -5.15
CA VAL A 28 7.76 -20.14 -5.86
C VAL A 28 7.26 -19.55 -7.17
N GLY A 29 6.90 -18.25 -7.18
CA GLY A 29 6.41 -17.55 -8.36
C GLY A 29 5.21 -16.65 -8.07
N ARG A 30 4.49 -16.23 -9.12
CA ARG A 30 3.39 -15.25 -9.00
C ARG A 30 2.07 -15.93 -8.62
N ARG A 31 1.24 -15.22 -7.83
CA ARG A 31 -0.15 -15.59 -7.54
C ARG A 31 -1.09 -14.46 -8.00
N PRO A 32 -1.49 -14.43 -9.28
CA PRO A 32 -2.19 -13.28 -9.87
C PRO A 32 -3.50 -12.94 -9.15
N GLY A 33 -4.29 -13.94 -8.73
CA GLY A 33 -5.52 -13.70 -7.97
C GLY A 33 -5.27 -12.98 -6.64
N LEU A 34 -4.28 -13.42 -5.87
CA LEU A 34 -3.93 -12.77 -4.60
C LEU A 34 -3.26 -11.40 -4.82
N SER A 35 -2.53 -11.20 -5.91
CA SER A 35 -2.00 -9.89 -6.28
C SER A 35 -3.11 -8.88 -6.56
N VAL A 36 -4.22 -9.29 -7.17
CA VAL A 36 -5.40 -8.44 -7.36
C VAL A 36 -6.02 -8.08 -6.02
N VAL A 37 -6.21 -9.06 -5.13
CA VAL A 37 -6.73 -8.82 -3.76
C VAL A 37 -5.86 -7.82 -3.00
N HIS A 38 -4.53 -7.96 -3.08
CA HIS A 38 -3.57 -7.01 -2.48
C HIS A 38 -3.75 -5.58 -3.00
N LEU A 39 -3.87 -5.41 -4.32
CA LEU A 39 -4.07 -4.09 -4.93
C LEU A 39 -5.42 -3.48 -4.54
N LEU A 40 -6.48 -4.29 -4.46
CA LEU A 40 -7.80 -3.83 -4.02
C LEU A 40 -7.78 -3.39 -2.56
N LEU A 41 -7.14 -4.15 -1.66
CA LEU A 41 -6.98 -3.75 -0.26
C LEU A 41 -6.22 -2.42 -0.14
N GLY A 42 -5.14 -2.25 -0.91
CA GLY A 42 -4.40 -0.98 -0.97
C GLY A 42 -5.24 0.18 -1.48
N ALA A 43 -6.03 -0.02 -2.54
CA ALA A 43 -6.91 1.00 -3.09
C ALA A 43 -8.00 1.42 -2.10
N VAL A 44 -8.67 0.46 -1.46
CA VAL A 44 -9.68 0.72 -0.43
C VAL A 44 -9.06 1.46 0.76
N ALA A 45 -7.86 1.08 1.20
CA ALA A 45 -7.18 1.77 2.30
C ALA A 45 -6.87 3.24 1.96
N ILE A 46 -6.43 3.52 0.72
CA ILE A 46 -6.16 4.88 0.24
C ILE A 46 -7.46 5.68 0.15
N GLU A 47 -8.54 5.10 -0.38
CA GLU A 47 -9.85 5.75 -0.43
C GLU A 47 -10.33 6.15 0.98
N GLN A 48 -10.29 5.22 1.93
CA GLN A 48 -10.68 5.50 3.31
C GLN A 48 -9.81 6.57 3.94
N LEU A 49 -8.49 6.57 3.67
CA LEU A 49 -7.58 7.61 4.15
C LEU A 49 -7.94 8.98 3.56
N ILE A 50 -8.25 9.07 2.26
CA ILE A 50 -8.70 10.31 1.60
C ILE A 50 -10.00 10.81 2.24
N VAL A 51 -10.98 9.92 2.44
CA VAL A 51 -12.26 10.28 3.08
C VAL A 51 -12.03 10.82 4.49
N MET A 52 -11.18 10.15 5.29
CA MET A 52 -10.86 10.62 6.64
C MET A 52 -10.20 12.00 6.62
N VAL A 53 -9.16 12.19 5.79
CA VAL A 53 -8.50 13.50 5.66
C VAL A 53 -9.49 14.57 5.22
N HIS A 54 -10.34 14.29 4.24
CA HIS A 54 -11.34 15.25 3.78
C HIS A 54 -12.37 15.64 4.85
N GLN A 55 -12.69 14.73 5.79
CA GLN A 55 -13.61 15.00 6.91
C GLN A 55 -13.00 15.87 8.03
N GLY A 56 -11.72 16.24 7.90
CA GLY A 56 -11.00 17.06 8.87
C GLY A 56 -10.29 16.18 9.90
N THR A 57 -8.98 16.03 9.74
CA THR A 57 -8.12 15.26 10.65
C THR A 57 -6.98 16.10 11.22
N PHE A 58 -6.34 15.60 12.28
CA PHE A 58 -5.11 16.18 12.80
C PHE A 58 -3.96 15.99 11.79
N ASN A 59 -3.20 17.07 11.58
CA ASN A 59 -1.99 17.10 10.75
C ASN A 59 -2.22 16.75 9.26
N GLU A 60 -3.24 17.38 8.65
CA GLU A 60 -3.60 17.29 7.22
C GLU A 60 -2.40 17.22 6.27
N PRO A 61 -1.35 18.08 6.37
CA PRO A 61 -0.26 18.07 5.40
C PRO A 61 0.55 16.77 5.44
N PHE A 62 0.73 16.17 6.62
CA PHE A 62 1.43 14.90 6.75
C PHE A 62 0.60 13.74 6.20
N ALA A 63 -0.71 13.74 6.45
CA ALA A 63 -1.65 12.75 5.93
C ALA A 63 -1.69 12.76 4.39
N PHE A 64 -1.66 13.94 3.76
CA PHE A 64 -1.54 14.08 2.30
C PHE A 64 -0.26 13.43 1.76
N ASN A 65 0.88 13.59 2.43
CA ASN A 65 2.12 12.93 2.01
C ASN A 65 2.02 11.40 2.11
N VAL A 66 1.33 10.88 3.13
CA VAL A 66 1.03 9.43 3.25
C VAL A 66 0.22 8.95 2.04
N ILE A 67 -0.85 9.68 1.68
CA ILE A 67 -1.71 9.36 0.53
C ILE A 67 -0.90 9.35 -0.77
N ILE A 68 -0.04 10.35 -1.00
CA ILE A 68 0.78 10.44 -2.21
C ILE A 68 1.72 9.24 -2.31
N VAL A 69 2.44 8.92 -1.24
CA VAL A 69 3.41 7.80 -1.25
C VAL A 69 2.69 6.46 -1.47
N LEU A 70 1.56 6.23 -0.81
CA LEU A 70 0.74 5.03 -1.03
C LEU A 70 0.15 4.99 -2.45
N GLY A 71 -0.24 6.13 -3.00
CA GLY A 71 -0.70 6.26 -4.39
C GLY A 71 0.38 5.89 -5.40
N VAL A 72 1.63 6.34 -5.18
CA VAL A 72 2.78 5.92 -5.98
C VAL A 72 3.02 4.42 -5.85
N ALA A 73 2.93 3.86 -4.64
CA ALA A 73 3.03 2.41 -4.45
C ALA A 73 1.95 1.66 -5.25
N LEU A 74 0.69 2.10 -5.20
CA LEU A 74 -0.41 1.49 -5.94
C LEU A 74 -0.17 1.56 -7.46
N ALA A 75 0.28 2.71 -7.97
CA ALA A 75 0.62 2.89 -9.38
C ALA A 75 1.74 1.94 -9.84
N LEU A 76 2.80 1.78 -9.04
CA LEU A 76 3.87 0.82 -9.31
C LEU A 76 3.36 -0.63 -9.27
N GLY A 77 2.45 -0.93 -8.34
CA GLY A 77 1.81 -2.23 -8.22
C GLY A 77 1.01 -2.60 -9.49
N LEU A 78 0.19 -1.67 -9.98
CA LEU A 78 -0.55 -1.80 -11.24
C LEU A 78 0.39 -1.88 -12.44
N LEU A 79 1.43 -1.04 -12.49
CA LEU A 79 2.41 -1.09 -13.58
C LEU A 79 3.08 -2.47 -13.66
N SER A 80 3.34 -3.12 -12.52
CA SER A 80 3.92 -4.45 -12.45
C SER A 80 3.04 -5.58 -13.02
N THR A 81 1.73 -5.33 -13.20
CA THR A 81 0.78 -6.27 -13.82
C THR A 81 0.66 -6.05 -15.33
N VAL A 82 0.83 -4.81 -15.80
CA VAL A 82 0.69 -4.43 -17.21
C VAL A 82 1.98 -4.65 -18.01
N VAL A 83 3.16 -4.52 -17.38
CA VAL A 83 4.44 -4.71 -18.09
C VAL A 83 4.57 -6.16 -18.57
N SER A 84 4.45 -6.35 -19.89
CA SER A 84 4.45 -7.66 -20.56
C SER A 84 5.81 -8.38 -20.51
N ASN A 85 6.87 -7.66 -20.20
CA ASN A 85 8.23 -8.17 -20.27
C ASN A 85 8.62 -8.87 -18.96
N ARG A 86 8.24 -10.15 -18.83
CA ARG A 86 8.33 -11.04 -17.63
C ARG A 86 9.76 -11.32 -17.11
N GLY A 87 10.74 -10.49 -17.43
CA GLY A 87 12.14 -10.61 -17.01
C GLY A 87 12.55 -9.63 -15.90
N ARG A 88 13.83 -9.22 -15.90
CA ARG A 88 14.45 -8.38 -14.85
C ARG A 88 13.72 -7.06 -14.57
N ARG A 89 13.08 -6.46 -15.60
CA ARG A 89 12.34 -5.18 -15.47
C ARG A 89 11.14 -5.28 -14.52
N THR A 90 10.36 -6.37 -14.60
CA THR A 90 9.23 -6.57 -13.68
C THR A 90 9.71 -6.74 -12.24
N GLY A 91 10.86 -7.39 -12.03
CA GLY A 91 11.46 -7.52 -10.69
C GLY A 91 11.79 -6.18 -10.05
N TYR A 92 12.37 -5.23 -10.81
CA TYR A 92 12.66 -3.89 -10.30
C TYR A 92 11.40 -3.09 -9.96
N ILE A 93 10.35 -3.20 -10.77
CA ILE A 93 9.07 -2.52 -10.49
C ILE A 93 8.42 -3.10 -9.23
N VAL A 94 8.45 -4.42 -9.05
CA VAL A 94 7.95 -5.07 -7.83
C VAL A 94 8.76 -4.66 -6.60
N ALA A 95 10.09 -4.58 -6.72
CA ALA A 95 10.95 -4.10 -5.64
C ALA A 95 10.65 -2.63 -5.28
N ALA A 96 10.47 -1.77 -6.28
CA ALA A 96 10.08 -0.37 -6.09
C ALA A 96 8.69 -0.26 -5.42
N HIS A 97 7.70 -1.03 -5.89
CA HIS A 97 6.38 -1.12 -5.27
C HIS A 97 6.49 -1.51 -3.78
N ALA A 98 7.27 -2.55 -3.46
CA ALA A 98 7.46 -3.01 -2.09
C ALA A 98 8.15 -1.95 -1.21
N ALA A 99 9.21 -1.31 -1.71
CA ALA A 99 9.93 -0.28 -0.97
C ALA A 99 9.06 0.96 -0.70
N VAL A 100 8.38 1.48 -1.73
CA VAL A 100 7.48 2.64 -1.59
C VAL A 100 6.26 2.29 -0.73
N GLY A 101 5.71 1.08 -0.88
CA GLY A 101 4.60 0.59 -0.06
C GLY A 101 4.94 0.49 1.43
N LEU A 102 6.12 -0.05 1.77
CA LEU A 102 6.61 -0.09 3.15
C LEU A 102 6.90 1.30 3.70
N ALA A 103 7.46 2.20 2.90
CA ALA A 103 7.67 3.59 3.30
C ALA A 103 6.34 4.30 3.60
N GLY A 104 5.35 4.16 2.71
CA GLY A 104 4.01 4.71 2.91
C GLY A 104 3.32 4.13 4.14
N PHE A 105 3.48 2.83 4.40
CA PHE A 105 2.96 2.20 5.61
C PHE A 105 3.64 2.72 6.89
N ALA A 106 4.96 2.88 6.88
CA ALA A 106 5.68 3.45 8.01
C ALA A 106 5.22 4.89 8.29
N MET A 107 5.06 5.70 7.24
CA MET A 107 4.50 7.05 7.37
C MET A 107 3.07 7.03 7.91
N PHE A 108 2.22 6.09 7.47
CA PHE A 108 0.88 5.89 8.01
C PHE A 108 0.92 5.61 9.52
N LEU A 109 1.80 4.71 9.99
CA LEU A 109 1.96 4.42 11.41
C LEU A 109 2.43 5.66 12.19
N MET A 110 3.36 6.45 11.63
CA MET A 110 3.80 7.71 12.22
C MET A 110 2.65 8.73 12.30
N TRP A 111 1.79 8.79 11.28
CA TRP A 111 0.65 9.70 11.27
C TRP A 111 -0.38 9.28 12.33
N VAL A 112 -0.77 8.01 12.35
CA VAL A 112 -1.74 7.47 13.31
C VAL A 112 -1.24 7.60 14.76
N SER A 113 0.06 7.42 15.00
CA SER A 113 0.65 7.62 16.33
C SER A 113 0.78 9.09 16.73
N SER A 114 0.77 10.02 15.77
CA SER A 114 0.72 11.47 16.02
C SER A 114 -0.70 12.00 16.25
N ALA A 115 -1.74 11.19 16.01
CA ALA A 115 -3.12 11.57 16.24
C ALA A 115 -3.43 11.58 17.76
N PRO A 116 -4.04 12.65 18.28
CA PRO A 116 -4.38 12.76 19.71
C PRO A 116 -5.50 11.81 20.16
#